data_AF-A0A2W6AWI0-F1
#
_entry.id   AF-A0A2W6AWI0-F1
#
_cell.length_a   1.000
_cell.length_b   1.000
_cell.length_c   1.000
_cell.angle_alpha   90.00
_cell.angle_beta   90.00
_cell.angle_gamma   90.00
#
_symmetry.space_group_name_H-M   'P 1'
#
loop_
_entity.id
_entity.type
_entity.pdbx_description
1 polymer ?
#
loop_
_entity_poly.entity_id
_entity_poly.type
_entity_poly.pdbx_seq_one_letter_code
_entity_poly.pdbx_strand_id
1 'polypeptide(L)'
;MGLLKNHASYDPLALRHAGLLGSAVTKYWTRQLERSIRPGTLGRNVARCIMKGKRNELESLLRYGLPPWPVAVLLIKATQELLELKLSAGVARRVRAPRAITSRVEEEVRCAALALGRSADRVAAVAAHHVSSERLTAGLDREGARLEQVTGAIRHTREALAELILSGMDSEDLNRTVVVLQWLGEVTQDEVITT
;
A
#
# COMPACT_ATOMS: atom_id res chain seq x y z
N MET A 1 7.67 5.11 34.08
CA MET A 1 6.24 5.44 33.96
C MET A 1 6.09 6.63 33.04
N GLY A 2 5.18 6.56 32.05
CA GLY A 2 4.66 7.73 31.33
C GLY A 2 5.25 8.05 29.95
N LEU A 3 5.23 7.12 28.99
CA LEU A 3 5.34 7.48 27.57
C LEU A 3 3.98 7.99 27.09
N LEU A 4 3.89 9.30 26.85
CA LEU A 4 2.76 9.96 26.22
C LEU A 4 2.53 9.36 24.83
N LYS A 5 1.47 8.56 24.70
CA LYS A 5 0.87 8.21 23.40
C LYS A 5 0.27 9.48 22.81
N ASN A 6 1.05 10.23 22.05
CA ASN A 6 0.54 11.32 21.20
C ASN A 6 -0.20 10.73 20.00
N HIS A 7 -1.39 10.16 20.24
CA HIS A 7 -2.41 10.06 19.20
C HIS A 7 -3.03 11.45 19.07
N ALA A 8 -2.40 12.32 18.28
CA ALA A 8 -3.04 13.54 17.82
C ALA A 8 -4.25 13.12 16.97
N SER A 9 -5.43 13.11 17.59
CA SER A 9 -6.72 12.96 16.90
C SER A 9 -6.79 14.05 15.83
N TYR A 10 -6.58 13.67 14.57
CA TYR A 10 -6.61 14.58 13.43
C TYR A 10 -8.06 14.97 13.17
N ASP A 11 -8.53 16.00 13.86
CA ASP A 11 -9.80 16.63 13.57
C ASP A 11 -9.58 17.78 12.56
N PRO A 12 -9.96 17.61 11.28
CA PRO A 12 -9.84 18.67 10.29
C PRO A 12 -10.66 19.92 10.63
N LEU A 13 -11.67 19.82 11.51
CA LEU A 13 -12.38 20.98 12.06
C LEU A 13 -11.55 21.67 13.15
N ALA A 14 -10.86 20.93 14.02
CA ALA A 14 -9.93 21.51 15.00
C ALA A 14 -8.77 22.25 14.33
N LEU A 15 -8.24 21.75 13.20
CA LEU A 15 -7.22 22.45 12.40
C LEU A 15 -7.76 23.70 11.68
N ARG A 16 -9.05 23.71 11.33
CA ARG A 16 -9.75 24.89 10.82
C ARG A 16 -9.94 25.95 11.92
N HIS A 17 -10.22 25.53 13.15
CA HIS A 17 -10.29 26.41 14.33
C HIS A 17 -8.91 26.92 14.76
N ALA A 18 -7.84 26.14 14.56
CA ALA A 18 -6.46 26.53 14.86
C ALA A 18 -5.81 27.46 13.82
N GLY A 19 -6.50 27.79 12.71
CA GLY A 19 -5.98 28.69 11.67
C GLY A 19 -4.81 28.14 10.85
N LEU A 20 -4.45 26.86 11.02
CA LEU A 20 -3.27 26.23 10.42
C LEU A 20 -3.50 25.76 8.97
N LEU A 21 -4.74 25.69 8.52
CA LEU A 21 -5.10 25.41 7.12
C LEU A 21 -6.00 26.52 6.60
N GLY A 22 -5.52 27.27 5.59
CA GLY A 22 -6.34 28.27 4.91
C GLY A 22 -7.62 27.65 4.36
N SER A 23 -8.75 28.34 4.50
CA SER A 23 -10.10 27.89 4.08
C SER A 23 -10.19 27.40 2.62
N ALA A 24 -9.24 27.79 1.77
CA ALA A 24 -9.14 27.33 0.39
C ALA A 24 -8.59 25.90 0.28
N VAL A 25 -7.62 25.52 1.10
CA VAL A 25 -7.00 24.18 1.08
C VAL A 25 -8.00 23.13 1.55
N THR A 26 -8.72 23.40 2.63
CA THR A 26 -9.79 22.51 3.11
C THR A 26 -10.93 22.38 2.09
N LYS A 27 -11.46 23.49 1.54
CA LYS A 27 -12.49 23.42 0.47
C LYS A 27 -12.04 22.71 -0.80
N TYR A 28 -10.78 22.90 -1.20
CA TYR A 28 -10.18 22.23 -2.36
C TYR A 28 -10.08 20.73 -2.12
N TRP A 29 -9.58 20.32 -0.97
CA TRP A 29 -9.52 18.91 -0.56
C TRP A 29 -10.89 18.27 -0.52
N THR A 30 -11.91 18.92 0.07
CA THR A 30 -13.27 18.36 0.13
C THR A 30 -13.86 18.17 -1.27
N ARG A 31 -13.75 19.17 -2.16
CA ARG A 31 -14.27 19.06 -3.54
C ARG A 31 -13.50 18.06 -4.40
N GLN A 32 -12.19 17.92 -4.17
CA GLN A 32 -11.38 16.96 -4.88
C GLN A 32 -11.66 15.53 -4.38
N LEU A 33 -11.80 15.33 -3.08
CA LEU A 33 -12.27 14.09 -2.46
C LEU A 33 -13.65 13.70 -3.00
N GLU A 34 -14.64 14.59 -2.98
CA GLU A 34 -15.99 14.33 -3.52
C GLU A 34 -16.00 13.92 -5.00
N ARG A 35 -15.09 14.48 -5.82
CA ARG A 35 -14.96 14.11 -7.25
C ARG A 35 -14.13 12.85 -7.50
N SER A 36 -13.18 12.55 -6.61
CA SER A 36 -12.26 11.41 -6.72
C SER A 36 -12.82 10.14 -6.09
N ILE A 37 -13.77 10.28 -5.16
CA ILE A 37 -14.44 9.20 -4.44
C ILE A 37 -15.71 8.84 -5.19
N ARG A 38 -15.55 8.29 -6.40
CA ARG A 38 -16.46 7.20 -6.75
C ARG A 38 -15.92 5.97 -6.02
N PRO A 39 -16.71 5.27 -5.20
CA PRO A 39 -16.26 4.04 -4.55
C PRO A 39 -15.60 3.12 -5.58
N GLY A 40 -14.37 2.67 -5.32
CA GLY A 40 -13.65 1.76 -6.21
C GLY A 40 -12.81 2.41 -7.32
N THR A 41 -12.84 3.74 -7.53
CA THR A 41 -12.02 4.36 -8.57
C THR A 41 -10.57 4.59 -8.15
N LEU A 42 -10.34 4.95 -6.88
CA LEU A 42 -8.98 5.20 -6.39
C LEU A 42 -8.18 3.91 -6.39
N GLY A 43 -8.71 2.84 -5.79
CA GLY A 43 -8.04 1.56 -5.71
C GLY A 43 -7.76 0.93 -7.07
N ARG A 44 -8.71 1.05 -8.01
CA ARG A 44 -8.49 0.62 -9.41
C ARG A 44 -7.36 1.41 -10.09
N ASN A 45 -7.28 2.71 -9.85
CA ASN A 45 -6.23 3.55 -10.41
C ASN A 45 -4.87 3.25 -9.77
N VAL A 46 -4.82 3.00 -8.45
CA VAL A 46 -3.63 2.55 -7.72
C VAL A 46 -3.11 1.25 -8.31
N ALA A 47 -3.94 0.21 -8.39
CA ALA A 47 -3.56 -1.07 -8.96
C ALA A 47 -3.09 -0.91 -10.41
N ARG A 48 -3.79 -0.12 -11.23
CA ARG A 48 -3.38 0.17 -12.61
C ARG A 48 -2.01 0.84 -12.69
N CYS A 49 -1.73 1.83 -11.85
CA CYS A 49 -0.44 2.53 -11.86
C CYS A 49 0.71 1.58 -11.49
N ILE A 50 0.50 0.73 -10.49
CA ILE A 50 1.48 -0.33 -10.11
C ILE A 50 1.70 -1.28 -11.29
N MET A 51 0.62 -1.78 -11.89
CA MET A 51 0.69 -2.68 -13.04
C MET A 51 1.27 -2.04 -14.31
N LYS A 52 1.27 -0.71 -14.42
CA LYS A 52 1.95 0.02 -15.50
C LYS A 52 3.32 0.59 -15.12
N GLY A 53 3.77 0.42 -13.88
CA GLY A 53 5.05 0.97 -13.41
C GLY A 53 5.07 2.50 -13.32
N LYS A 54 3.92 3.15 -13.21
CA LYS A 54 3.80 4.62 -13.23
C LYS A 54 4.01 5.23 -11.84
N ARG A 55 5.27 5.29 -11.39
CA ARG A 55 5.64 5.78 -10.05
C ARG A 55 5.10 7.19 -9.74
N ASN A 56 5.35 8.15 -10.61
CA ASN A 56 4.98 9.57 -10.35
C ASN A 56 3.46 9.77 -10.34
N GLU A 57 2.74 9.07 -11.21
CA GLU A 57 1.26 9.10 -11.24
C GLU A 57 0.70 8.47 -9.96
N LEU A 58 1.28 7.35 -9.51
CA LEU A 58 0.88 6.68 -8.27
C LEU A 58 1.11 7.53 -7.02
N GLU A 59 2.28 8.16 -6.90
CA GLU A 59 2.58 9.05 -5.78
C GLU A 59 1.61 10.24 -5.75
N SER A 60 1.40 10.88 -6.89
CA SER A 60 0.44 11.99 -7.00
C SER A 60 -0.98 11.55 -6.63
N LEU A 61 -1.40 10.40 -7.15
CA LEU A 61 -2.72 9.83 -6.88
C LEU A 61 -2.95 9.58 -5.38
N LEU A 62 -1.96 9.00 -4.69
CA LEU A 62 -2.08 8.71 -3.25
C LEU A 62 -1.93 9.98 -2.40
N ARG A 63 -0.96 10.85 -2.72
CA ARG A 63 -0.71 12.09 -1.97
C ARG A 63 -1.88 13.07 -2.04
N TYR A 64 -2.58 13.13 -3.17
CA TYR A 64 -3.72 14.04 -3.35
C TYR A 64 -5.09 13.36 -3.24
N GLY A 65 -5.13 12.03 -3.25
CA GLY A 65 -6.37 11.24 -3.16
C GLY A 65 -6.70 10.77 -1.74
N LEU A 66 -5.77 10.87 -0.80
CA LEU A 66 -5.93 10.40 0.58
C LEU A 66 -5.64 11.51 1.59
N PRO A 67 -6.34 11.55 2.73
CA PRO A 67 -5.99 12.47 3.81
C PRO A 67 -4.56 12.18 4.32
N PRO A 68 -3.88 13.17 4.91
CA PRO A 68 -2.51 13.03 5.44
C PRO A 68 -2.48 12.25 6.77
N TRP A 69 -3.17 11.11 6.81
CA TRP A 69 -3.20 10.20 7.95
C TRP A 69 -1.99 9.27 7.92
N PRO A 70 -1.54 8.75 9.09
CA PRO A 70 -0.43 7.78 9.15
C PRO A 70 -0.62 6.58 8.23
N VAL A 71 -1.85 6.06 8.13
CA VAL A 71 -2.18 4.93 7.23
C VAL A 71 -1.92 5.25 5.75
N ALA A 72 -2.10 6.51 5.32
CA ALA A 72 -1.84 6.91 3.94
C ALA A 72 -0.32 6.92 3.64
N VAL A 73 0.50 7.31 4.62
CA VAL A 73 1.97 7.23 4.52
C VAL A 73 2.42 5.78 4.38
N LEU A 74 1.87 4.88 5.20
CA LEU A 74 2.14 3.44 5.11
C LEU A 74 1.72 2.86 3.76
N LEU A 75 0.56 3.27 3.23
CA LEU A 75 0.10 2.84 1.93
C LEU A 75 1.02 3.32 0.79
N ILE A 76 1.45 4.58 0.82
CA ILE A 76 2.44 5.11 -0.13
C ILE A 76 3.71 4.26 -0.09
N LYS A 77 4.25 3.99 1.10
CA LYS A 77 5.44 3.16 1.29
C LYS A 77 5.25 1.75 0.74
N ALA A 78 4.13 1.09 1.06
CA ALA A 78 3.81 -0.25 0.58
C ALA A 78 3.77 -0.31 -0.96
N THR A 79 3.13 0.69 -1.60
CA THR A 79 3.05 0.75 -3.05
C THR A 79 4.39 1.04 -3.74
N GLN A 80 5.26 1.83 -3.11
CA GLN A 80 6.62 2.06 -3.59
C GLN A 80 7.46 0.77 -3.53
N GLU A 81 7.41 0.06 -2.41
CA GLU A 81 8.11 -1.22 -2.25
C GLU A 81 7.61 -2.26 -3.28
N LEU A 82 6.31 -2.27 -3.57
CA LEU A 82 5.74 -3.17 -4.58
C LEU A 82 6.23 -2.85 -6.00
N LEU A 83 6.39 -1.56 -6.32
CA LEU A 83 7.00 -1.13 -7.58
C LEU A 83 8.46 -1.59 -7.67
N GLU A 84 9.23 -1.50 -6.58
CA GLU A 84 10.61 -2.00 -6.56
C GLU A 84 10.66 -3.52 -6.76
N LEU A 85 9.80 -4.29 -6.08
CA LEU A 85 9.71 -5.74 -6.30
C LEU A 85 9.42 -6.09 -7.76
N LYS A 86 8.50 -5.35 -8.40
CA LYS A 86 8.20 -5.53 -9.82
C LYS A 86 9.40 -5.24 -10.72
N LEU A 87 10.17 -4.19 -10.41
CA LEU A 87 11.39 -3.89 -11.14
C LEU A 87 12.42 -5.02 -10.97
N SER A 88 12.61 -5.52 -9.75
CA SER A 88 13.46 -6.68 -9.48
C SER A 88 13.03 -7.92 -10.26
N ALA A 89 11.73 -8.19 -10.39
CA ALA A 89 11.20 -9.27 -11.23
C ALA A 89 11.58 -9.11 -12.71
N GLY A 90 11.56 -7.86 -13.21
CA GLY A 90 12.03 -7.54 -14.55
C GLY A 90 13.53 -7.80 -14.74
N VAL A 91 14.35 -7.52 -13.73
CA VAL A 91 15.79 -7.85 -13.73
C VAL A 91 16.00 -9.36 -13.70
N ALA A 92 15.32 -10.09 -12.80
CA ALA A 92 15.37 -11.54 -12.70
C ALA A 92 15.09 -12.23 -14.06
N ARG A 93 14.08 -11.73 -14.79
CA ARG A 93 13.77 -12.22 -16.14
C ARG A 93 14.92 -12.00 -17.13
N ARG A 94 15.58 -10.83 -17.10
CA ARG A 94 16.69 -10.52 -18.01
C ARG A 94 17.90 -11.42 -17.77
N VAL A 95 18.14 -11.83 -16.52
CA VAL A 95 19.18 -12.79 -16.15
C VAL A 95 18.73 -14.25 -16.28
N ARG A 96 17.59 -14.50 -16.96
CA ARG A 96 17.06 -15.84 -17.25
C ARG A 96 16.70 -16.66 -16.01
N ALA A 97 16.22 -16.01 -14.95
CA ALA A 97 15.62 -16.72 -13.81
C ALA A 97 14.52 -17.68 -14.28
N PRO A 98 14.30 -18.81 -13.57
CA PRO A 98 13.27 -19.77 -13.94
C PRO A 98 11.90 -19.11 -14.15
N ARG A 99 11.25 -19.43 -15.28
CA ARG A 99 9.98 -18.81 -15.66
C ARG A 99 8.92 -18.96 -14.58
N ALA A 100 8.87 -20.13 -13.92
CA ALA A 100 7.96 -20.39 -12.82
C ALA A 100 8.06 -19.34 -11.70
N ILE A 101 9.28 -18.95 -11.30
CA ILE A 101 9.50 -17.92 -10.27
C ILE A 101 9.05 -16.56 -10.77
N THR A 102 9.52 -16.13 -11.94
CA THR A 102 9.19 -14.78 -12.44
C THR A 102 7.68 -14.60 -12.70
N SER A 103 7.00 -15.64 -13.18
CA SER A 103 5.53 -15.63 -13.35
C SER A 103 4.81 -15.65 -12.00
N ARG A 104 5.32 -16.37 -11.00
CA ARG A 104 4.78 -16.34 -9.64
C ARG A 104 4.92 -14.95 -9.02
N VAL A 105 6.08 -14.30 -9.15
CA VAL A 105 6.29 -12.92 -8.67
C VAL A 105 5.32 -11.96 -9.35
N GLU A 106 5.10 -12.06 -10.67
CA GLU A 106 4.14 -11.19 -11.37
C GLU A 106 2.71 -11.37 -10.87
N GLU A 107 2.31 -12.61 -10.59
CA GLU A 107 1.00 -12.92 -10.05
C GLU A 107 0.85 -12.35 -8.63
N GLU A 108 1.85 -12.52 -7.77
CA GLU A 108 1.84 -11.95 -6.42
C GLU A 108 1.86 -10.42 -6.44
N VAL A 109 2.60 -9.81 -7.38
CA VAL A 109 2.55 -8.35 -7.60
C VAL A 109 1.15 -7.89 -7.98
N ARG A 110 0.45 -8.66 -8.83
CA ARG A 110 -0.93 -8.37 -9.23
C ARG A 110 -1.88 -8.47 -8.04
N CYS A 111 -1.78 -9.53 -7.25
CA CYS A 111 -2.59 -9.73 -6.04
C CYS A 111 -2.35 -8.62 -5.01
N ALA A 112 -1.09 -8.32 -4.70
CA ALA A 112 -0.70 -7.24 -3.80
C ALA A 112 -1.20 -5.88 -4.29
N ALA A 113 -1.11 -5.61 -5.60
CA ALA A 113 -1.59 -4.34 -6.18
C ALA A 113 -3.11 -4.18 -5.99
N LEU A 114 -3.88 -5.25 -6.14
CA LEU A 114 -5.32 -5.24 -5.89
C LEU A 114 -5.64 -5.05 -4.41
N ALA A 115 -4.91 -5.71 -3.52
CA ALA A 115 -5.08 -5.57 -2.06
C ALA A 115 -4.76 -4.14 -1.58
N LEU A 116 -3.65 -3.56 -2.03
CA LEU A 116 -3.31 -2.17 -1.74
C LEU A 116 -4.34 -1.20 -2.35
N GLY A 117 -4.87 -1.52 -3.53
CA GLY A 117 -5.98 -0.78 -4.13
C GLY A 117 -7.23 -0.76 -3.25
N ARG A 118 -7.67 -1.93 -2.76
CA ARG A 118 -8.82 -2.02 -1.83
C ARG A 118 -8.58 -1.24 -0.53
N SER A 119 -7.35 -1.29 -0.02
CA SER A 119 -6.93 -0.53 1.16
C SER A 119 -7.05 0.98 0.91
N ALA A 120 -6.61 1.45 -0.26
CA ALA A 120 -6.77 2.86 -0.68
C ALA A 120 -8.25 3.27 -0.74
N ASP A 121 -9.12 2.43 -1.33
CA ASP A 121 -10.55 2.70 -1.41
C ASP A 121 -11.20 2.77 -0.02
N ARG A 122 -10.85 1.86 0.90
CA ARG A 122 -11.35 1.89 2.29
C ARG A 122 -10.96 3.17 3.00
N VAL A 123 -9.68 3.55 2.95
CA VAL A 123 -9.19 4.78 3.60
C VAL A 123 -9.88 6.01 3.01
N ALA A 124 -10.03 6.08 1.68
CA ALA A 124 -10.71 7.19 1.02
C ALA A 124 -12.21 7.27 1.37
N ALA A 125 -12.91 6.13 1.38
CA ALA A 125 -14.32 6.07 1.75
C ALA A 125 -14.54 6.54 3.19
N VAL A 126 -13.70 6.07 4.11
CA VAL A 126 -13.72 6.49 5.52
C VAL A 126 -13.45 7.99 5.66
N ALA A 127 -12.49 8.53 4.90
CA ALA A 127 -12.20 9.96 4.89
C ALA A 127 -13.38 10.83 4.42
N ALA A 128 -14.20 10.31 3.49
CA ALA A 128 -15.37 11.00 2.96
C ALA A 128 -16.48 11.20 4.01
N HIS A 129 -16.57 10.30 5.00
CA HIS A 129 -17.64 10.36 6.01
C HIS A 129 -17.41 11.42 7.09
N HIS A 130 -16.22 12.03 7.18
CA HIS A 130 -15.89 13.11 8.12
C HIS A 130 -16.19 12.79 9.61
N VAL A 131 -16.33 11.52 9.98
CA VAL A 131 -16.61 11.10 11.36
C VAL A 131 -15.29 10.78 12.06
N SER A 132 -15.00 11.44 13.17
CA SER A 132 -13.96 11.01 14.11
C SER A 132 -14.59 10.17 15.21
N SER A 133 -14.11 8.94 15.42
CA SER A 133 -14.56 8.07 16.52
C SER A 133 -13.44 7.13 16.96
N GLU A 134 -13.48 6.65 18.20
CA GLU A 134 -12.51 5.66 18.69
C GLU A 134 -12.50 4.37 17.84
N ARG A 135 -13.68 3.95 17.36
CA ARG A 135 -13.82 2.80 16.47
C ARG A 135 -13.11 3.02 15.13
N LEU A 136 -13.16 4.25 14.61
CA LEU A 136 -12.42 4.62 13.42
C LEU A 136 -10.91 4.55 13.69
N THR A 137 -10.42 5.16 14.76
CA THR A 137 -8.99 5.14 15.09
C THR A 137 -8.48 3.70 15.21
N ALA A 138 -9.19 2.84 15.95
CA ALA A 138 -8.86 1.42 16.04
C ALA A 138 -8.94 0.67 14.69
N GLY A 139 -9.81 1.10 13.79
CA GLY A 139 -9.86 0.58 12.42
C GLY A 139 -8.64 0.99 11.58
N LEU A 140 -8.25 2.26 11.65
CA LEU A 140 -7.07 2.79 10.95
C LEU A 140 -5.77 2.19 11.49
N ASP A 141 -5.68 1.97 12.81
CA ASP A 141 -4.51 1.32 13.42
C ASP A 141 -4.37 -0.13 12.96
N ARG A 142 -5.48 -0.88 12.86
CA ARG A 142 -5.47 -2.24 12.30
C ARG A 142 -5.07 -2.26 10.82
N GLU A 143 -5.59 -1.33 10.03
CA GLU A 143 -5.18 -1.18 8.62
C GLU A 143 -3.69 -0.82 8.52
N GLY A 144 -3.19 0.05 9.40
CA GLY A 144 -1.78 0.40 9.49
C GLY A 144 -0.89 -0.81 9.77
N ALA A 145 -1.19 -1.57 10.82
CA ALA A 145 -0.46 -2.79 11.17
C ALA A 145 -0.46 -3.81 10.02
N ARG A 146 -1.59 -3.96 9.33
CA ARG A 146 -1.69 -4.82 8.14
C ARG A 146 -0.81 -4.32 7.00
N LEU A 147 -0.82 -3.03 6.68
CA LEU A 147 0.02 -2.45 5.63
C LEU A 147 1.52 -2.63 5.94
N GLU A 148 1.91 -2.59 7.21
CA GLU A 148 3.28 -2.91 7.63
C GLU A 148 3.63 -4.37 7.37
N GLN A 149 2.74 -5.32 7.68
CA GLN A 149 2.93 -6.74 7.37
C GLN A 149 3.07 -6.98 5.86
N VAL A 150 2.17 -6.40 5.05
CA VAL A 150 2.25 -6.47 3.58
C VAL A 150 3.56 -5.88 3.08
N THR A 151 3.99 -4.73 3.63
CA THR A 151 5.25 -4.09 3.26
C THR A 151 6.46 -4.98 3.61
N GLY A 152 6.44 -5.61 4.79
CA GLY A 152 7.47 -6.57 5.21
C GLY A 152 7.55 -7.77 4.27
N ALA A 153 6.40 -8.33 3.87
CA ALA A 153 6.33 -9.44 2.93
C ALA A 153 6.88 -9.06 1.55
N ILE A 154 6.51 -7.89 1.02
CA ILE A 154 7.04 -7.40 -0.26
C ILE A 154 8.57 -7.24 -0.20
N ARG A 155 9.08 -6.66 0.90
CA ARG A 155 10.52 -6.44 1.07
C ARG A 155 11.28 -7.77 1.15
N HIS A 156 10.79 -8.72 1.94
CA HIS A 156 11.41 -10.04 2.05
C HIS A 156 11.42 -10.77 0.71
N THR A 157 10.32 -10.72 -0.06
CA THR A 157 10.28 -11.28 -1.42
C THR A 157 11.32 -10.62 -2.34
N ARG A 158 11.49 -9.31 -2.24
CA ARG A 158 12.50 -8.59 -3.02
C ARG A 158 13.92 -9.00 -2.64
N GLU A 159 14.20 -9.15 -1.36
CA GLU A 159 15.49 -9.60 -0.84
C GLU A 159 15.81 -11.03 -1.28
N ALA A 160 14.87 -11.97 -1.12
CA ALA A 160 15.01 -13.34 -1.58
C ALA A 160 15.25 -13.42 -3.10
N LEU A 161 14.54 -12.60 -3.89
CA LEU A 161 14.76 -12.53 -5.33
C LEU A 161 16.14 -11.97 -5.69
N ALA A 162 16.64 -11.00 -4.92
CA ALA A 162 17.98 -10.46 -5.11
C ALA A 162 19.07 -11.48 -4.77
N GLU A 163 18.92 -12.22 -3.66
CA GLU A 163 19.79 -13.32 -3.26
C GLU A 163 19.84 -14.39 -4.36
N LEU A 164 18.67 -14.82 -4.87
CA LEU A 164 18.58 -15.79 -5.96
C LEU A 164 19.31 -15.34 -7.24
N ILE A 165 19.24 -14.05 -7.57
CA ILE A 165 19.98 -13.48 -8.71
C ILE A 165 21.48 -13.53 -8.47
N LEU A 166 21.94 -13.22 -7.25
CA LEU A 166 23.36 -13.17 -6.90
C LEU A 166 24.00 -14.54 -6.79
N SER A 167 23.27 -15.56 -6.33
CA SER A 167 23.77 -16.93 -6.25
C SER A 167 23.82 -17.67 -7.58
N GLY A 168 23.33 -17.05 -8.66
CA GLY A 168 23.27 -17.69 -9.97
C GLY A 168 22.20 -18.78 -10.05
N MET A 169 21.11 -18.62 -9.30
CA MET A 169 19.95 -19.53 -9.27
C MET A 169 20.23 -20.88 -8.58
N ASP A 170 20.94 -20.88 -7.45
CA ASP A 170 21.10 -22.10 -6.64
C ASP A 170 19.72 -22.66 -6.23
N SER A 171 19.62 -23.99 -6.22
CA SER A 171 18.44 -24.74 -5.77
C SER A 171 17.96 -24.39 -4.35
N GLU A 172 18.87 -24.07 -3.42
CA GLU A 172 18.50 -23.70 -2.05
C GLU A 172 17.79 -22.34 -2.03
N ASP A 173 18.38 -21.33 -2.68
CA ASP A 173 17.80 -19.99 -2.78
C ASP A 173 16.50 -19.99 -3.59
N LEU A 174 16.39 -20.89 -4.56
CA LEU A 174 15.18 -21.08 -5.34
C LEU A 174 14.03 -21.54 -4.43
N ASN A 175 14.28 -22.57 -3.61
CA ASN A 175 13.28 -23.08 -2.66
C ASN A 175 12.90 -22.02 -1.63
N ARG A 176 13.88 -21.28 -1.09
CA ARG A 176 13.63 -20.16 -0.17
C ARG A 176 12.75 -19.09 -0.82
N THR A 177 13.04 -18.72 -2.06
CA THR A 177 12.24 -17.73 -2.81
C THR A 177 10.79 -18.19 -2.99
N VAL A 178 10.56 -19.48 -3.24
CA VAL A 178 9.20 -20.04 -3.36
C VAL A 178 8.43 -19.90 -2.05
N VAL A 179 9.04 -20.23 -0.92
CA VAL A 179 8.40 -20.10 0.41
C VAL A 179 8.05 -18.64 0.71
N VAL A 180 8.96 -17.71 0.44
CA VAL A 180 8.70 -16.27 0.66
C VAL A 180 7.58 -15.75 -0.24
N LEU A 181 7.49 -16.24 -1.49
CA LEU A 181 6.40 -15.91 -2.41
C LEU A 181 5.05 -16.46 -1.94
N GLN A 182 5.01 -17.64 -1.32
CA GLN A 182 3.79 -18.18 -0.71
C GLN A 182 3.31 -17.29 0.43
N TRP A 183 4.22 -16.89 1.32
CA TRP A 183 3.92 -15.99 2.42
C TRP A 183 3.37 -14.63 1.96
N LEU A 184 3.95 -14.03 0.91
CA LEU A 184 3.39 -12.82 0.30
C LEU A 184 1.94 -13.03 -0.20
N GLY A 185 1.66 -14.19 -0.78
CA GLY A 185 0.32 -14.57 -1.20
C GLY A 185 -0.65 -14.64 -0.03
N GLU A 186 -0.27 -15.30 1.06
CA GLU A 186 -1.08 -15.42 2.28
C GLU A 186 -1.42 -14.03 2.86
N VAL A 187 -0.41 -13.18 3.04
CA VAL A 187 -0.58 -11.84 3.63
C VAL A 187 -1.45 -10.92 2.75
N THR A 188 -1.47 -11.13 1.44
CA THR A 188 -2.27 -10.31 0.52
C THR A 188 -3.68 -10.84 0.28
N GLN A 189 -3.94 -12.13 0.54
CA GLN A 189 -5.24 -12.80 0.35
C GLN A 189 -6.17 -12.74 1.56
N ASP A 190 -5.64 -12.45 2.75
CA ASP A 190 -6.40 -12.44 4.03
C ASP A 190 -7.59 -11.44 4.07
N GLU A 191 -7.82 -10.66 3.01
CA GLU A 191 -8.98 -9.79 2.84
C GLU A 191 -10.27 -10.46 2.38
N VAL A 192 -10.23 -11.69 1.86
CA VAL A 192 -11.41 -12.28 1.19
C VAL A 192 -12.40 -12.93 2.17
N ILE A 193 -12.01 -13.21 3.41
CA ILE A 193 -12.78 -14.12 4.29
C ILE A 193 -13.55 -13.40 5.42
N THR A 194 -13.28 -12.13 5.73
CA THR A 194 -13.87 -11.44 6.91
C THR A 194 -14.94 -10.39 6.61
N THR A 195 -15.62 -10.46 5.46
CA THR A 195 -16.85 -9.67 5.18
C THR A 195 -18.09 -10.55 5.28
#